data_AF-A0A7S1U7R7-F1
#
_entry.id   AF-A0A7S1U7R7-F1
#
_cell.length_a   1.000
_cell.length_b   1.000
_cell.length_c   1.000
_cell.angle_alpha   90.00
_cell.angle_beta   90.00
_cell.angle_gamma   90.00
#
_symmetry.space_group_name_H-M   'P 1'
#
loop_
_entity.id
_entity.type
_entity.pdbx_description
1 polymer ?
#
loop_
_entity_poly.entity_id
_entity_poly.type
_entity_poly.pdbx_seq_one_letter_code
_entity_poly.pdbx_strand_id
1 'polypeptide(L)'
;DDDDIVLEKDTSANLRETLEAFLASMEPGSLGNAFGVLAALKNIEGDELDAYGLVYVAFLEVLRSFHALAPQAAHFERLSIGPAATLAALLSKKQAPLVRQLRAAVEAKPAHVGSTWAYVRQSQPQLWIRRDRDLLDFAGALAAAAGKDAYGGDPLDVAIFFTCCGKLKALQVIAATDRKTNFGRALVRLLEANASKKKGTEVIVKNAHMLLSKRKYLGAAALFLVPEKPMLKECLNVLRRHVPDKGLGLYV
;
A
#
# COMPACT_ATOMS: atom_id res chain seq x y z
N ASP A 1 10.80 28.94 26.57
CA ASP A 1 10.75 29.69 25.31
C ASP A 1 10.20 28.76 24.25
N ASP A 2 8.87 28.69 24.28
CA ASP A 2 8.01 27.92 23.39
C ASP A 2 7.74 28.75 22.14
N ASP A 3 8.47 28.50 21.06
CA ASP A 3 8.11 29.01 19.73
C ASP A 3 7.16 28.01 19.06
N ASP A 4 5.88 28.12 19.43
CA ASP A 4 4.78 27.54 18.67
C ASP A 4 4.74 28.24 17.30
N ILE A 5 5.16 27.53 16.25
CA ILE A 5 4.94 27.95 14.86
C ILE A 5 3.43 27.85 14.58
N VAL A 6 2.73 28.95 14.86
CA VAL A 6 1.36 29.19 14.43
C VAL A 6 1.37 29.40 12.92
N LEU A 7 1.17 28.33 12.15
CA LEU A 7 0.79 28.45 10.75
C LEU A 7 -0.63 29.04 10.73
N GLU A 8 -0.72 30.35 10.45
CA GLU A 8 -1.95 31.11 10.36
C GLU A 8 -2.92 30.48 9.36
N LYS A 9 -4.23 30.50 9.70
CA LYS A 9 -5.34 30.07 8.83
C LYS A 9 -5.28 30.66 7.41
N ASP A 10 -4.64 31.81 7.25
CA ASP A 10 -4.43 32.48 5.96
C ASP A 10 -3.51 31.70 5.01
N THR A 11 -2.55 30.94 5.52
CA THR A 11 -1.65 30.12 4.69
C THR A 11 -2.41 28.98 4.00
N SER A 12 -3.35 28.33 4.69
CA SER A 12 -4.18 27.27 4.10
C SER A 12 -5.15 27.78 3.04
N ALA A 13 -5.74 28.96 3.26
CA ALA A 13 -6.65 29.57 2.29
C ALA A 13 -5.88 30.00 1.02
N ASN A 14 -4.74 30.66 1.20
CA ASN A 14 -3.86 31.07 0.09
C ASN A 14 -3.31 29.88 -0.69
N LEU A 15 -2.93 28.78 -0.02
CA LEU A 15 -2.41 27.59 -0.70
C LEU A 15 -3.49 26.89 -1.52
N ARG A 16 -4.72 26.87 -1.00
CA ARG A 16 -5.89 26.34 -1.71
C ARG A 16 -6.20 27.16 -2.96
N GLU A 17 -6.25 28.48 -2.82
CA GLU A 17 -6.48 29.40 -3.95
C GLU A 17 -5.37 29.30 -5.00
N THR A 18 -4.11 29.17 -4.57
CA THR A 18 -2.95 28.96 -5.45
C THR A 18 -3.02 27.62 -6.18
N LEU A 19 -3.44 26.55 -5.51
CA LEU A 19 -3.67 25.24 -6.13
C LEU A 19 -4.81 25.30 -7.16
N GLU A 20 -5.91 25.96 -6.82
CA GLU A 20 -7.05 26.16 -7.71
C GLU A 20 -6.64 26.95 -8.97
N ALA A 21 -5.84 28.01 -8.81
CA ALA A 21 -5.29 28.79 -9.92
C ALA A 21 -4.29 28.00 -10.77
N PHE A 22 -3.40 27.22 -10.15
CA PHE A 22 -2.44 26.37 -10.85
C PHE A 22 -3.17 25.30 -11.69
N LEU A 23 -4.18 24.64 -11.12
CA LEU A 23 -4.99 23.64 -11.82
C LEU A 23 -5.79 24.25 -12.98
N ALA A 24 -6.28 25.48 -12.82
CA ALA A 24 -6.96 26.22 -13.88
C ALA A 24 -6.02 26.65 -15.03
N SER A 25 -4.72 26.74 -14.78
CA SER A 25 -3.71 27.11 -15.78
C SER A 25 -3.21 25.96 -16.67
N MET A 26 -3.62 24.72 -16.41
CA MET A 26 -3.17 23.55 -17.19
C MET A 26 -3.99 23.36 -18.49
N GLU A 27 -3.31 22.97 -19.58
CA GLU A 27 -3.89 22.89 -20.93
C GLU A 27 -5.05 21.88 -21.10
N PRO A 28 -5.94 22.06 -22.11
CA PRO A 28 -7.16 21.27 -22.26
C PRO A 28 -7.05 19.75 -22.36
N GLY A 29 -5.93 19.23 -22.88
CA GLY A 29 -5.65 17.79 -22.90
C GLY A 29 -5.31 17.20 -21.52
N SER A 30 -5.03 18.05 -20.53
CA SER A 30 -4.78 17.74 -19.12
C SER A 30 -5.97 18.07 -18.20
N LEU A 31 -7.04 18.67 -18.74
CA LEU A 31 -8.21 19.16 -17.98
C LEU A 31 -9.00 18.04 -17.29
N GLY A 32 -9.00 16.80 -17.81
CA GLY A 32 -9.63 15.67 -17.11
C GLY A 32 -9.06 15.45 -15.70
N ASN A 33 -7.76 15.72 -15.53
CA ASN A 33 -7.06 15.64 -14.25
C ASN A 33 -7.36 16.86 -13.36
N ALA A 34 -7.45 18.06 -13.93
CA ALA A 34 -7.73 19.29 -13.18
C ALA A 34 -9.16 19.30 -12.59
N PHE A 35 -10.18 18.85 -13.34
CA PHE A 35 -11.54 18.75 -12.84
C PHE A 35 -11.72 17.65 -11.79
N GLY A 36 -10.99 16.52 -11.89
CA GLY A 36 -10.97 15.48 -10.86
C GLY A 36 -10.34 15.95 -9.55
N VAL A 37 -9.24 16.69 -9.64
CA VAL A 37 -8.58 17.31 -8.47
C VAL A 37 -9.46 18.41 -7.86
N LEU A 38 -10.07 19.28 -8.67
CA LEU A 38 -11.00 20.31 -8.18
C LEU A 38 -12.28 19.70 -7.59
N ALA A 39 -12.81 18.62 -8.16
CA ALA A 39 -13.95 17.90 -7.59
C ALA A 39 -13.59 17.17 -6.30
N ALA A 40 -12.39 16.58 -6.20
CA ALA A 40 -11.90 16.01 -4.95
C ALA A 40 -11.69 17.09 -3.89
N LEU A 41 -11.07 18.22 -4.24
CA LEU A 41 -10.91 19.38 -3.34
C LEU A 41 -12.27 20.00 -2.92
N LYS A 42 -13.31 19.88 -3.74
CA LYS A 42 -14.70 20.30 -3.41
C LYS A 42 -15.48 19.26 -2.59
N ASN A 43 -15.22 17.96 -2.78
CA ASN A 43 -15.86 16.86 -2.04
C ASN A 43 -15.19 16.58 -0.69
N ILE A 44 -14.00 17.13 -0.44
CA ILE A 44 -13.42 17.22 0.90
C ILE A 44 -14.22 18.28 1.67
N GLU A 45 -15.30 17.85 2.33
CA GLU A 45 -16.10 18.70 3.21
C GLU A 45 -15.25 19.23 4.37
N GLY A 46 -15.08 20.55 4.47
CA GLY A 46 -14.65 21.26 5.68
C GLY A 46 -13.21 21.01 6.20
N ASP A 47 -12.96 21.51 7.42
CA ASP A 47 -11.70 21.53 8.20
C ASP A 47 -11.05 20.14 8.49
N GLU A 48 -11.43 19.08 7.77
CA GLU A 48 -10.90 17.73 7.99
C GLU A 48 -9.42 17.60 7.61
N LEU A 49 -8.97 18.33 6.57
CA LEU A 49 -7.59 18.35 6.12
C LEU A 49 -6.95 19.72 6.31
N ASP A 50 -5.68 19.72 6.68
CA ASP A 50 -4.86 20.93 6.66
C ASP A 50 -4.24 21.17 5.27
N ALA A 51 -3.57 22.31 5.08
CA ALA A 51 -2.97 22.69 3.80
C ALA A 51 -2.07 21.60 3.21
N TYR A 52 -1.23 20.99 4.06
CA TYR A 52 -0.32 19.92 3.63
C TYR A 52 -1.06 18.65 3.25
N GLY A 53 -2.14 18.32 3.97
CA GLY A 53 -3.00 17.20 3.61
C GLY A 53 -3.70 17.40 2.27
N LEU A 54 -4.19 18.62 1.99
CA LEU A 54 -4.79 18.96 0.69
C LEU A 54 -3.79 18.81 -0.46
N VAL A 55 -2.54 19.23 -0.27
CA VAL A 55 -1.48 19.02 -1.28
C VAL A 55 -1.33 17.54 -1.59
N TYR A 56 -1.17 16.69 -0.58
CA TYR A 56 -1.00 15.25 -0.80
C TYR A 56 -2.21 14.63 -1.53
N VAL A 57 -3.42 14.98 -1.12
CA VAL A 57 -4.65 14.46 -1.74
C VAL A 57 -4.78 14.90 -3.19
N ALA A 58 -4.42 16.14 -3.51
CA ALA A 58 -4.38 16.60 -4.89
C ALA A 58 -3.45 15.73 -5.75
N PHE A 59 -2.24 15.43 -5.27
CA PHE A 59 -1.31 14.53 -5.97
C PHE A 59 -1.83 13.09 -6.05
N LEU A 60 -2.51 12.59 -5.02
CA LEU A 60 -3.13 11.27 -5.01
C LEU A 60 -4.24 11.14 -6.06
N GLU A 61 -5.03 12.20 -6.26
CA GLU A 61 -6.09 12.27 -7.26
C GLU A 61 -5.57 12.42 -8.69
N VAL A 62 -4.48 13.18 -8.87
CA VAL A 62 -3.73 13.19 -10.13
C VAL A 62 -3.26 11.78 -10.47
N LEU A 63 -2.62 11.09 -9.51
CA LEU A 63 -2.18 9.71 -9.68
C LEU A 63 -3.35 8.78 -10.04
N ARG A 64 -4.49 8.91 -9.35
CA ARG A 64 -5.69 8.11 -9.62
C ARG A 64 -6.23 8.33 -11.02
N SER A 65 -6.30 9.59 -11.46
CA SER A 65 -6.75 9.96 -12.81
C SER A 65 -5.83 9.41 -13.89
N PHE A 66 -4.51 9.43 -13.68
CA PHE A 66 -3.56 8.80 -14.60
C PHE A 66 -3.78 7.29 -14.77
N HIS A 67 -4.04 6.57 -13.68
CA HIS A 67 -4.37 5.14 -13.78
C HIS A 67 -5.71 4.87 -14.48
N ALA A 68 -6.69 5.75 -14.32
CA ALA A 68 -7.98 5.61 -15.00
C ALA A 68 -7.87 5.82 -16.52
N LEU A 69 -6.99 6.72 -16.97
CA LEU A 69 -6.85 7.08 -18.38
C LEU A 69 -5.99 6.11 -19.19
N ALA A 70 -5.08 5.34 -18.56
CA ALA A 70 -4.15 4.50 -19.29
C ALA A 70 -3.81 3.17 -18.56
N PRO A 71 -4.78 2.26 -18.42
CA PRO A 71 -4.62 0.95 -17.75
C PRO A 71 -3.45 0.08 -18.25
N GLN A 72 -3.04 0.24 -19.51
CA GLN A 72 -2.17 -0.72 -20.22
C GLN A 72 -0.76 -0.20 -20.52
N ALA A 73 -0.45 1.05 -20.20
CA ALA A 73 0.85 1.61 -20.53
C ALA A 73 1.88 1.25 -19.43
N ALA A 74 2.80 0.34 -19.76
CA ALA A 74 3.91 -0.09 -18.90
C ALA A 74 4.77 1.07 -18.34
N HIS A 75 4.68 2.26 -18.92
CA HIS A 75 5.35 3.47 -18.46
C HIS A 75 4.79 4.04 -17.14
N PHE A 76 3.55 3.71 -16.77
CA PHE A 76 2.91 4.24 -15.56
C PHE A 76 3.36 3.56 -14.27
N GLU A 77 4.01 2.39 -14.33
CA GLU A 77 4.55 1.75 -13.12
C GLU A 77 5.59 2.61 -12.39
N ARG A 78 6.22 3.55 -13.11
CA ARG A 78 7.23 4.48 -12.60
C ARG A 78 6.65 5.77 -12.02
N LEU A 79 5.37 6.07 -12.25
CA LEU A 79 4.76 7.29 -11.77
C LEU A 79 4.48 7.16 -10.26
N SER A 80 5.26 7.82 -9.41
CA SER A 80 4.98 7.87 -7.96
C SER A 80 4.62 9.28 -7.53
N ILE A 81 3.91 9.40 -6.42
CA ILE A 81 3.85 10.64 -5.66
C ILE A 81 5.29 11.09 -5.41
N GLY A 82 5.59 12.35 -5.73
CA GLY A 82 6.92 12.92 -5.62
C GLY A 82 7.30 13.20 -4.15
N PRO A 83 8.61 13.38 -3.85
CA PRO A 83 9.08 13.62 -2.48
C PRO A 83 8.38 14.81 -1.78
N ALA A 84 8.01 15.85 -2.53
CA ALA A 84 7.32 17.02 -1.99
C ALA A 84 5.94 16.68 -1.43
N ALA A 85 5.16 15.84 -2.13
CA ALA A 85 3.85 15.43 -1.68
C ALA A 85 3.93 14.39 -0.55
N THR A 86 4.91 13.49 -0.58
CA THR A 86 5.23 12.60 0.55
C THR A 86 5.61 13.41 1.80
N LEU A 87 6.43 14.46 1.65
CA LEU A 87 6.78 15.36 2.74
C LEU A 87 5.57 16.16 3.23
N ALA A 88 4.72 16.65 2.34
CA ALA A 88 3.47 17.31 2.73
C ALA A 88 2.58 16.37 3.57
N ALA A 89 2.38 15.14 3.12
CA ALA A 89 1.66 14.14 3.92
C ALA A 89 2.33 13.91 5.28
N LEU A 90 3.66 13.83 5.33
CA LEU A 90 4.40 13.66 6.58
C LEU A 90 4.26 14.88 7.50
N LEU A 91 4.17 16.10 6.98
CA LEU A 91 4.05 17.34 7.76
C LEU A 91 2.60 17.64 8.19
N SER A 92 1.60 17.04 7.54
CA SER A 92 0.20 17.22 7.89
C SER A 92 -0.09 16.84 9.35
N LYS A 93 -0.69 17.78 10.10
CA LYS A 93 -1.21 17.59 11.46
C LYS A 93 -2.45 16.70 11.48
N LYS A 94 -3.07 16.44 10.33
CA LYS A 94 -4.32 15.65 10.16
C LYS A 94 -4.06 14.28 9.53
N GLN A 95 -3.26 13.44 10.19
CA GLN A 95 -2.90 12.09 9.70
C GLN A 95 -4.10 11.15 9.51
N ALA A 96 -5.04 11.11 10.47
CA ALA A 96 -6.14 10.15 10.43
C ALA A 96 -7.09 10.34 9.22
N PRO A 97 -7.53 11.57 8.89
CA PRO A 97 -8.27 11.83 7.66
C PRO A 97 -7.49 11.45 6.38
N LEU A 98 -6.18 11.73 6.32
CA LEU A 98 -5.33 11.35 5.18
C LEU A 98 -5.27 9.84 4.96
N VAL A 99 -5.03 9.07 6.02
CA VAL A 99 -5.01 7.60 5.96
C VAL A 99 -6.38 7.06 5.54
N ARG A 100 -7.48 7.67 6.02
CA ARG A 100 -8.85 7.30 5.63
C ARG A 100 -9.08 7.50 4.14
N GLN A 101 -8.66 8.64 3.59
CA GLN A 101 -8.82 8.92 2.16
C GLN A 101 -7.98 7.98 1.29
N LEU A 102 -6.72 7.73 1.67
CA LEU A 102 -5.90 6.77 0.96
C LEU A 102 -6.53 5.36 0.99
N ARG A 103 -7.04 4.93 2.14
CA ARG A 103 -7.76 3.65 2.26
C ARG A 103 -8.97 3.61 1.35
N ALA A 104 -9.81 4.65 1.36
CA ALA A 104 -10.99 4.73 0.50
C ALA A 104 -10.59 4.63 -0.98
N ALA A 105 -9.51 5.28 -1.39
CA ALA A 105 -8.99 5.18 -2.76
C ALA A 105 -8.54 3.76 -3.14
N VAL A 106 -7.92 3.03 -2.22
CA VAL A 106 -7.51 1.62 -2.39
C VAL A 106 -8.71 0.69 -2.44
N GLU A 107 -9.70 0.90 -1.57
CA GLU A 107 -10.90 0.05 -1.47
C GLU A 107 -11.88 0.27 -2.63
N ALA A 108 -11.96 1.49 -3.14
CA ALA A 108 -12.88 1.88 -4.22
C ALA A 108 -12.56 1.21 -5.57
N LYS A 109 -11.43 0.49 -5.71
CA LYS A 109 -10.98 -0.22 -6.92
C LYS A 109 -11.28 0.57 -8.22
N PRO A 110 -10.38 1.45 -8.69
CA PRO A 110 -10.53 1.93 -10.05
C PRO A 110 -10.37 0.73 -10.99
N ALA A 111 -11.38 0.43 -11.80
CA ALA A 111 -11.52 -0.77 -12.63
C ALA A 111 -10.41 -0.96 -13.70
N HIS A 112 -9.41 -0.07 -13.70
CA HIS A 112 -8.37 0.10 -14.71
C HIS A 112 -6.96 0.21 -14.09
N VAL A 113 -6.83 0.23 -12.76
CA VAL A 113 -5.50 0.14 -12.13
C VAL A 113 -5.03 -1.30 -12.26
N GLY A 114 -3.74 -1.52 -12.52
CA GLY A 114 -3.11 -2.83 -12.29
C GLY A 114 -3.26 -3.30 -10.83
N SER A 115 -2.45 -4.28 -10.40
CA SER A 115 -2.52 -4.82 -9.03
C SER A 115 -2.66 -3.69 -7.98
N THR A 116 -3.62 -3.80 -7.05
CA THR A 116 -3.89 -2.81 -5.98
C THR A 116 -2.60 -2.32 -5.29
N TRP A 117 -1.59 -3.18 -5.22
CA TRP A 117 -0.28 -2.88 -4.68
C TRP A 117 0.53 -1.83 -5.46
N ALA A 118 0.44 -1.77 -6.79
CA ALA A 118 1.18 -0.81 -7.61
C ALA A 118 0.77 0.63 -7.26
N TYR A 119 -0.52 0.87 -7.07
CA TYR A 119 -1.05 2.17 -6.64
C TYR A 119 -0.62 2.54 -5.22
N VAL A 120 -0.62 1.57 -4.29
CA VAL A 120 -0.12 1.80 -2.94
C VAL A 120 1.38 2.12 -2.92
N ARG A 121 2.18 1.40 -3.71
CA ARG A 121 3.61 1.67 -3.86
C ARG A 121 3.86 3.11 -4.32
N GLN A 122 3.04 3.58 -5.25
CA GLN A 122 3.19 4.92 -5.83
C GLN A 122 2.73 6.02 -4.89
N SER A 123 1.79 5.74 -3.97
CA SER A 123 1.36 6.68 -2.92
C SER A 123 2.26 6.70 -1.68
N GLN A 124 3.20 5.75 -1.58
CA GLN A 124 4.26 5.69 -0.56
C GLN A 124 3.82 5.87 0.91
N PRO A 125 2.72 5.23 1.39
CA PRO A 125 2.23 5.43 2.75
C PRO A 125 3.22 5.06 3.85
N GLN A 126 4.13 4.12 3.58
CA GLN A 126 5.21 3.74 4.50
C GLN A 126 6.20 4.87 4.82
N LEU A 127 6.21 5.97 4.06
CA LEU A 127 7.14 7.08 4.26
C LEU A 127 6.55 8.23 5.07
N TRP A 128 5.23 8.27 5.28
CA TRP A 128 4.57 9.41 5.90
C TRP A 128 3.56 9.05 7.00
N ILE A 129 3.02 7.82 7.02
CA ILE A 129 2.17 7.37 8.12
C ILE A 129 3.03 7.25 9.39
N ARG A 130 2.72 8.08 10.39
CA ARG A 130 3.55 8.21 11.59
C ARG A 130 3.33 7.12 12.65
N ARG A 131 2.15 6.49 12.66
CA ARG A 131 1.77 5.52 13.71
C ARG A 131 1.78 4.11 13.12
N ASP A 132 2.57 3.23 13.74
CA ASP A 132 2.66 1.81 13.33
C ASP A 132 1.29 1.14 13.27
N ARG A 133 0.40 1.45 14.21
CA ARG A 133 -0.98 0.95 14.20
C ARG A 133 -1.74 1.35 12.94
N ASP A 134 -1.66 2.61 12.53
CA ASP A 134 -2.35 3.11 11.34
C ASP A 134 -1.77 2.47 10.07
N LEU A 135 -0.44 2.27 10.05
CA LEU A 135 0.26 1.61 8.95
C LEU A 135 -0.14 0.13 8.84
N LEU A 136 -0.21 -0.59 9.96
CA LEU A 136 -0.66 -1.98 10.03
C LEU A 136 -2.14 -2.13 9.67
N ASP A 137 -2.99 -1.22 10.15
CA ASP A 137 -4.41 -1.18 9.81
C ASP A 137 -4.60 -0.92 8.31
N PHE A 138 -3.82 0.01 7.73
CA PHE A 138 -3.80 0.28 6.28
C PHE A 138 -3.28 -0.91 5.46
N ALA A 139 -2.12 -1.47 5.84
CA ALA A 139 -1.56 -2.66 5.20
C ALA A 139 -2.56 -3.83 5.25
N GLY A 140 -3.31 -3.93 6.34
CA GLY A 140 -4.38 -4.90 6.51
C GLY A 140 -5.58 -4.69 5.58
N ALA A 141 -5.90 -3.44 5.21
CA ALA A 141 -6.93 -3.13 4.22
C ALA A 141 -6.44 -3.43 2.80
N LEU A 142 -5.18 -3.08 2.52
CA LEU A 142 -4.49 -3.47 1.29
C LEU A 142 -4.48 -5.00 1.10
N ALA A 143 -4.12 -5.76 2.14
CA ALA A 143 -4.10 -7.21 2.07
C ALA A 143 -5.51 -7.76 1.71
N ALA A 144 -6.57 -7.20 2.30
CA ALA A 144 -7.94 -7.57 1.95
C ALA A 144 -8.32 -7.21 0.51
N ALA A 145 -7.90 -6.04 0.01
CA ALA A 145 -8.12 -5.61 -1.36
C ALA A 145 -7.34 -6.47 -2.38
N ALA A 146 -6.07 -6.77 -2.10
CA ALA A 146 -5.24 -7.67 -2.90
C ALA A 146 -5.76 -9.13 -2.86
N GLY A 147 -6.27 -9.58 -1.71
CA GLY A 147 -6.94 -10.87 -1.57
C GLY A 147 -8.18 -10.97 -2.47
N LYS A 148 -8.94 -9.87 -2.60
CA LYS A 148 -10.07 -9.79 -3.55
C LYS A 148 -9.61 -9.97 -5.00
N ASP A 149 -8.45 -9.43 -5.37
CA ASP A 149 -7.85 -9.61 -6.70
C ASP A 149 -7.33 -11.03 -6.90
N ALA A 150 -6.86 -11.68 -5.83
CA ALA A 150 -6.32 -13.03 -5.85
C ALA A 150 -7.37 -14.15 -5.89
N TYR A 151 -8.68 -13.86 -5.78
CA TYR A 151 -9.73 -14.86 -6.06
C TYR A 151 -9.72 -15.21 -7.57
N GLY A 152 -8.78 -16.07 -7.95
CA GLY A 152 -8.44 -16.42 -9.33
C GLY A 152 -6.92 -16.57 -9.61
N GLY A 153 -6.04 -16.20 -8.67
CA GLY A 153 -4.57 -16.28 -8.78
C GLY A 153 -3.90 -17.16 -7.70
N ASP A 154 -2.56 -17.24 -7.71
CA ASP A 154 -1.76 -18.01 -6.74
C ASP A 154 -1.76 -17.30 -5.36
N PRO A 155 -2.29 -17.92 -4.28
CA PRO A 155 -2.32 -17.32 -2.94
C PRO A 155 -0.94 -16.90 -2.40
N LEU A 156 0.16 -17.46 -2.93
CA LEU A 156 1.52 -17.05 -2.55
C LEU A 156 1.87 -15.63 -2.96
N ASP A 157 1.29 -15.13 -4.05
CA ASP A 157 1.63 -13.81 -4.58
C ASP A 157 1.12 -12.71 -3.64
N VAL A 158 0.07 -13.02 -2.86
CA VAL A 158 -0.47 -12.13 -1.83
C VAL A 158 -0.04 -12.48 -0.40
N ALA A 159 0.61 -13.63 -0.20
CA ALA A 159 0.98 -14.13 1.12
C ALA A 159 1.79 -13.11 1.92
N ILE A 160 2.71 -12.40 1.26
CA ILE A 160 3.57 -11.42 1.91
C ILE A 160 2.76 -10.28 2.56
N PHE A 161 1.71 -9.80 1.89
CA PHE A 161 0.86 -8.73 2.41
C PHE A 161 0.14 -9.18 3.68
N PHE A 162 -0.37 -10.41 3.70
CA PHE A 162 -1.04 -10.94 4.89
C PHE A 162 -0.07 -11.24 6.03
N THR A 163 1.14 -11.74 5.72
CA THR A 163 2.14 -12.05 6.74
C THR A 163 2.71 -10.80 7.39
N CYS A 164 3.02 -9.74 6.62
CA CYS A 164 3.49 -8.46 7.19
C CYS A 164 2.47 -7.83 8.13
N CYS A 165 1.17 -8.02 7.86
CA CYS A 165 0.09 -7.49 8.70
C CYS A 165 -0.26 -8.37 9.90
N GLY A 166 0.43 -9.50 10.11
CA GLY A 166 0.05 -10.50 11.13
C GLY A 166 -1.31 -11.17 10.88
N LYS A 167 -1.90 -11.00 9.68
CA LYS A 167 -3.24 -11.52 9.33
C LYS A 167 -3.18 -12.95 8.77
N LEU A 168 -2.46 -13.84 9.47
CA LEU A 168 -2.26 -15.23 9.04
C LEU A 168 -3.58 -16.01 8.90
N LYS A 169 -4.59 -15.74 9.73
CA LYS A 169 -5.92 -16.36 9.62
C LYS A 169 -6.63 -16.01 8.30
N ALA A 170 -6.48 -14.77 7.83
CA ALA A 170 -7.07 -14.37 6.55
C ALA A 170 -6.34 -15.05 5.38
N LEU A 171 -5.01 -15.20 5.46
CA LEU A 171 -4.24 -15.98 4.50
C LEU A 171 -4.66 -17.46 4.47
N GLN A 172 -4.93 -18.06 5.63
CA GLN A 172 -5.46 -19.43 5.72
C GLN A 172 -6.81 -19.56 5.00
N VAL A 173 -7.72 -18.60 5.18
CA VAL A 173 -9.03 -18.61 4.50
C VAL A 173 -8.87 -18.51 2.98
N ILE A 174 -8.00 -17.62 2.50
CA ILE A 174 -7.73 -17.47 1.06
C ILE A 174 -7.07 -18.73 0.48
N ALA A 175 -6.09 -19.29 1.19
CA ALA A 175 -5.47 -20.56 0.80
C ALA A 175 -6.48 -21.73 0.80
N ALA A 176 -7.46 -21.70 1.71
CA ALA A 176 -8.53 -22.69 1.77
C ALA A 176 -9.58 -22.53 0.66
N THR A 177 -9.73 -21.33 0.07
CA THR A 177 -10.57 -21.14 -1.12
C THR A 177 -9.91 -21.70 -2.38
N ASP A 178 -8.57 -21.76 -2.44
CA ASP A 178 -7.82 -22.46 -3.50
C ASP A 178 -7.62 -23.96 -3.19
N ARG A 179 -8.68 -24.65 -2.77
CA ARG A 179 -8.64 -26.09 -2.45
C ARG A 179 -8.43 -26.99 -3.68
N LYS A 180 -8.62 -26.46 -4.88
CA LYS A 180 -8.48 -27.20 -6.14
C LYS A 180 -7.01 -27.49 -6.48
N THR A 181 -6.08 -26.67 -6.01
CA THR A 181 -4.65 -26.93 -6.17
C THR A 181 -4.10 -27.75 -5.01
N ASN A 182 -3.13 -28.63 -5.29
CA ASN A 182 -2.34 -29.29 -4.24
C ASN A 182 -1.58 -28.28 -3.37
N PHE A 183 -1.38 -27.08 -3.91
CA PHE A 183 -0.61 -26.02 -3.28
C PHE A 183 -1.40 -25.30 -2.17
N GLY A 184 -2.65 -24.87 -2.41
CA GLY A 184 -3.48 -24.24 -1.38
C GLY A 184 -3.65 -25.12 -0.14
N ARG A 185 -3.83 -26.43 -0.34
CA ARG A 185 -3.88 -27.43 0.76
C ARG A 185 -2.56 -27.54 1.53
N ALA A 186 -1.41 -27.46 0.85
CA ALA A 186 -0.10 -27.48 1.49
C ALA A 186 0.16 -26.19 2.29
N LEU A 187 -0.24 -25.03 1.76
CA LEU A 187 -0.12 -23.74 2.43
C LEU A 187 -1.00 -23.68 3.70
N VAL A 188 -2.24 -24.16 3.64
CA VAL A 188 -3.11 -24.28 4.83
C VAL A 188 -2.43 -25.15 5.90
N ARG A 189 -1.93 -26.33 5.54
CA ARG A 189 -1.21 -27.22 6.48
C ARG A 189 0.05 -26.57 7.06
N LEU A 190 0.76 -25.77 6.28
CA LEU A 190 1.94 -25.02 6.74
C LEU A 190 1.57 -23.93 7.74
N LEU A 191 0.45 -23.24 7.52
CA LEU A 191 -0.05 -22.21 8.41
C LEU A 191 -0.75 -22.77 9.66
N GLU A 192 -1.28 -24.00 9.58
CA GLU A 192 -1.79 -24.77 10.72
C GLU A 192 -0.66 -25.42 11.52
N ALA A 193 0.50 -25.66 10.90
CA ALA A 193 1.67 -26.16 11.61
C ALA A 193 2.02 -25.16 12.70
N ASN A 194 2.06 -25.64 13.95
CA ASN A 194 2.26 -24.77 15.09
C ASN A 194 3.66 -24.14 15.04
N ALA A 195 3.70 -22.87 14.60
CA ALA A 195 4.92 -22.13 14.34
C ALA A 195 5.67 -21.70 15.62
N SER A 196 5.06 -21.90 16.80
CA SER A 196 5.71 -21.77 18.12
C SER A 196 6.60 -22.97 18.47
N LYS A 197 6.37 -24.12 17.84
CA LYS A 197 7.18 -25.32 18.07
C LYS A 197 8.36 -25.35 17.09
N LYS A 198 9.56 -25.66 17.60
CA LYS A 198 10.78 -25.82 16.80
C LYS A 198 10.59 -26.65 15.52
N LYS A 199 9.88 -27.78 15.63
CA LYS A 199 9.55 -28.65 14.50
C LYS A 199 8.66 -27.96 13.44
N GLY A 200 7.73 -27.12 13.85
CA GLY A 200 6.89 -26.34 12.94
C GLY A 200 7.69 -25.26 12.22
N THR A 201 8.56 -24.55 12.95
CA THR A 201 9.49 -23.56 12.38
C THR A 201 10.42 -24.19 11.33
N GLU A 202 11.03 -25.34 11.64
CA GLU A 202 11.90 -26.07 10.70
C GLU A 202 11.18 -26.44 9.40
N VAL A 203 9.92 -26.88 9.50
CA VAL A 203 9.11 -27.20 8.32
C VAL A 203 8.83 -25.96 7.48
N ILE A 204 8.47 -24.84 8.11
CA ILE A 204 8.23 -23.56 7.41
C ILE A 204 9.50 -23.10 6.69
N VAL A 205 10.64 -23.10 7.38
CA VAL A 205 11.94 -22.69 6.82
C VAL A 205 12.36 -23.58 5.65
N LYS A 206 12.20 -24.90 5.77
CA LYS A 206 12.50 -25.84 4.68
C LYS A 206 11.64 -25.55 3.44
N ASN A 207 10.36 -25.23 3.64
CA ASN A 207 9.46 -24.86 2.54
C ASN A 207 9.83 -23.49 1.95
N ALA A 208 10.24 -22.51 2.76
CA ALA A 208 10.73 -21.23 2.27
C ALA A 208 11.95 -21.40 1.35
N HIS A 209 12.94 -22.21 1.74
CA HIS A 209 14.09 -22.52 0.89
C HIS A 209 13.71 -23.29 -0.39
N MET A 210 12.73 -24.19 -0.31
CA MET A 210 12.20 -24.85 -1.51
C MET A 210 11.52 -23.87 -2.48
N LEU A 211 10.83 -22.85 -1.97
CA LEU A 211 10.26 -21.80 -2.81
C LEU A 211 11.34 -20.92 -3.44
N LEU A 212 12.44 -20.67 -2.73
CA LEU A 212 13.60 -19.96 -3.30
C LEU A 212 14.21 -20.70 -4.49
N SER A 213 14.39 -22.03 -4.40
CA SER A 213 14.92 -22.81 -5.52
C SER A 213 13.99 -22.81 -6.74
N LYS A 214 12.68 -22.68 -6.50
CA LYS A 214 11.64 -22.54 -7.52
C LYS A 214 11.42 -21.10 -8.00
N ARG A 215 12.26 -20.15 -7.59
CA ARG A 215 12.16 -18.71 -7.93
C ARG A 215 10.85 -18.05 -7.50
N LYS A 216 10.16 -18.62 -6.50
CA LYS A 216 8.93 -18.07 -5.91
C LYS A 216 9.28 -17.17 -4.73
N TYR A 217 9.84 -16.01 -5.02
CA TYR A 217 10.50 -15.14 -4.03
C TYR A 217 9.55 -14.49 -3.01
N LEU A 218 8.38 -13.99 -3.44
CA LEU A 218 7.40 -13.37 -2.54
C LEU A 218 6.83 -14.39 -1.54
N GLY A 219 6.47 -15.58 -2.03
CA GLY A 219 6.03 -16.68 -1.17
C GLY A 219 7.11 -17.13 -0.19
N ALA A 220 8.38 -17.21 -0.61
CA ALA A 220 9.49 -17.52 0.29
C ALA A 220 9.69 -16.45 1.37
N ALA A 221 9.68 -15.18 0.98
CA ALA A 221 9.79 -14.05 1.90
C ALA A 221 8.64 -14.03 2.93
N ALA A 222 7.42 -14.31 2.49
CA ALA A 222 6.26 -14.45 3.36
C ALA A 222 6.43 -15.58 4.39
N LEU A 223 6.90 -16.76 3.96
CA LEU A 223 7.11 -17.89 4.88
C LEU A 223 8.16 -17.61 5.96
N PHE A 224 9.18 -16.78 5.69
CA PHE A 224 10.13 -16.37 6.73
C PHE A 224 9.50 -15.49 7.83
N LEU A 225 8.33 -14.90 7.58
CA LEU A 225 7.61 -14.07 8.55
C LEU A 225 6.55 -14.85 9.36
N VAL A 226 6.23 -16.08 8.98
CA VAL A 226 5.23 -16.92 9.67
C VAL A 226 5.67 -17.42 11.06
N PRO A 227 6.95 -17.77 11.32
CA PRO A 227 7.39 -18.21 12.65
C PRO A 227 7.07 -17.21 13.76
N GLU A 228 6.83 -17.71 14.98
CA GLU A 228 6.55 -16.86 16.16
C GLU A 228 7.63 -15.80 16.39
N LYS A 229 8.89 -16.16 16.13
CA LYS A 229 10.00 -15.21 15.97
C LYS A 229 10.28 -15.02 14.48
N PRO A 230 9.85 -13.91 13.85
CA PRO A 230 10.04 -13.68 12.43
C PRO A 230 11.51 -13.67 12.03
N MET A 231 11.83 -14.29 10.91
CA MET A 231 13.18 -14.33 10.33
C MET A 231 13.38 -13.13 9.39
N LEU A 232 13.42 -11.93 9.99
CA LEU A 232 13.45 -10.65 9.26
C LEU A 232 14.67 -10.53 8.34
N LYS A 233 15.84 -11.00 8.79
CA LYS A 233 17.08 -10.93 8.00
C LYS A 233 16.97 -11.73 6.71
N GLU A 234 16.40 -12.92 6.78
CA GLU A 234 16.19 -13.82 5.64
C GLU A 234 15.14 -13.24 4.70
N CYS A 235 14.02 -12.75 5.24
CA CYS A 235 12.98 -12.07 4.47
C CYS A 235 13.53 -10.86 3.70
N LEU A 236 14.19 -9.93 4.39
CA LEU A 236 14.77 -8.72 3.80
C LEU A 236 15.85 -9.05 2.76
N ASN A 237 16.65 -10.10 2.98
CA ASN A 237 17.63 -10.54 1.99
C ASN A 237 16.97 -11.02 0.69
N VAL A 238 15.86 -11.76 0.79
CA VAL A 238 15.10 -12.20 -0.39
C VAL A 238 14.49 -11.01 -1.11
N LEU A 239 13.84 -10.10 -0.39
CA LEU A 239 13.26 -8.88 -0.95
C LEU A 239 14.32 -8.01 -1.64
N ARG A 240 15.43 -7.75 -0.96
CA ARG A 240 16.52 -6.93 -1.49
C ARG A 240 17.16 -7.53 -2.73
N ARG A 241 17.34 -8.85 -2.82
CA ARG A 241 18.06 -9.48 -3.93
C ARG A 241 17.18 -9.84 -5.12
N HIS A 242 15.92 -10.20 -4.88
CA HIS A 242 15.11 -10.86 -5.89
C HIS A 242 13.77 -10.19 -6.20
N VAL A 243 13.31 -9.26 -5.36
CA VAL A 243 12.06 -8.54 -5.58
C VAL A 243 12.38 -7.12 -6.09
N PRO A 244 11.86 -6.70 -7.25
CA PRO A 244 12.11 -5.35 -7.79
C PRO A 244 11.63 -4.25 -6.85
N ASP A 245 10.49 -4.48 -6.20
CA ASP A 245 9.90 -3.54 -5.26
C ASP A 245 10.58 -3.58 -3.90
N LYS A 246 11.39 -2.57 -3.62
CA LYS A 246 12.08 -2.40 -2.34
C LYS A 246 11.18 -1.83 -1.24
N GLY A 247 10.08 -1.18 -1.61
CA GLY A 247 9.14 -0.57 -0.66
C GLY A 247 8.47 -1.59 0.25
N LEU A 248 8.29 -2.83 -0.23
CA LEU A 248 7.83 -3.98 0.57
C LEU A 248 8.64 -4.17 1.86
N GLY A 249 9.95 -3.91 1.82
CA GLY A 249 10.82 -4.09 2.98
C GLY A 249 10.57 -3.09 4.11
N LEU A 250 9.86 -1.98 3.84
CA LEU A 250 9.48 -1.00 4.87
C LEU A 250 8.22 -1.41 5.66
N TYR A 251 7.52 -2.47 5.22
CA TYR A 251 6.38 -3.06 5.93
C TYR A 251 6.78 -4.29 6.75
N VAL A 252 8.04 -4.73 6.65
CA VAL A 252 8.59 -5.93 7.29
C VAL A 252 9.50 -5.53 8.44
#